data_AF-A0A3L7WNW0-F1
#
_entry.id   AF-A0A3L7WNW0-F1
#
_cell.length_a   1.000
_cell.length_b   1.000
_cell.length_c   1.000
_cell.angle_alpha   90.00
_cell.angle_beta   90.00
_cell.angle_gamma   90.00
#
_symmetry.space_group_name_H-M   'P 1'
#
loop_
_entity.id
_entity.type
_entity.pdbx_description
1 polymer ?
#
loop_
_entity_poly.entity_id
_entity_poly.type
_entity_poly.pdbx_seq_one_letter_code
_entity_poly.pdbx_strand_id
1 'polypeptide(L)'
;MQTHRRGNYFVSQDYRSITELPDSLLNTEQLMRLSHRYLLGARLVTAKRVLEVACGAGAGLGLLAQSVQQLVAADYSLSVLQ
;
A
#
# COMPACT_ATOMS: atom_id res chain seq x y z
N MET A 1 -7.48 -2.50 -47.21
CA MET A 1 -6.49 -3.08 -46.28
C MET A 1 -6.16 -2.00 -45.25
N GLN A 2 -6.95 -1.89 -44.17
CA GLN A 2 -6.73 -0.94 -43.08
C GLN A 2 -6.04 -1.67 -41.93
N THR A 3 -4.83 -1.23 -41.59
CA THR A 3 -4.08 -1.76 -40.45
C THR A 3 -4.61 -1.13 -39.15
N HIS A 4 -5.45 -1.86 -38.42
CA HIS A 4 -5.80 -1.51 -37.04
C HIS A 4 -4.56 -1.62 -36.14
N ARG A 5 -3.93 -0.49 -35.82
CA ARG A 5 -2.99 -0.42 -34.68
C ARG A 5 -3.83 -0.48 -33.40
N ARG A 6 -3.73 -1.57 -32.64
CA ARG A 6 -4.25 -1.63 -31.26
C ARG A 6 -3.41 -0.68 -30.41
N GLY A 7 -3.93 0.50 -30.12
CA GLY A 7 -3.37 1.36 -29.08
C GLY A 7 -3.69 0.76 -27.72
N ASN A 8 -2.70 0.18 -27.05
CA ASN A 8 -2.83 -0.24 -25.66
C ASN A 8 -2.77 1.00 -24.76
N TYR A 9 -3.87 1.74 -24.65
CA TYR A 9 -4.01 2.83 -23.69
C TYR A 9 -4.61 2.27 -22.40
N PHE A 10 -3.76 1.68 -21.54
CA PHE A 10 -4.13 1.51 -20.15
C PHE A 10 -4.10 2.91 -19.50
N VAL A 11 -5.27 3.53 -19.37
CA VAL A 11 -5.40 4.73 -18.54
C VAL A 11 -5.33 4.28 -17.09
N SER A 12 -4.19 4.53 -16.45
CA SER A 12 -4.02 4.32 -15.01
C SER A 12 -4.62 5.51 -14.28
N GLN A 13 -5.58 5.24 -13.39
CA GLN A 13 -6.16 6.27 -12.52
C GLN A 13 -5.17 6.59 -11.40
N ASP A 14 -4.89 7.88 -11.20
CA ASP A 14 -4.01 8.36 -10.14
C ASP A 14 -4.79 8.53 -8.82
N TYR A 15 -4.31 7.86 -7.76
CA TYR A 15 -4.89 7.89 -6.42
C TYR A 15 -3.94 8.50 -5.37
N ARG A 16 -2.82 9.07 -5.79
CA ARG A 16 -1.82 9.63 -4.85
C ARG A 16 -2.38 10.78 -4.02
N SER A 17 -3.35 11.54 -4.54
CA SER A 17 -4.00 12.65 -3.83
C SER A 17 -4.86 12.20 -2.65
N ILE A 18 -5.26 10.93 -2.59
CA ILE A 18 -6.05 10.35 -1.49
C ILE A 18 -5.27 9.31 -0.69
N THR A 19 -4.01 9.05 -1.06
CA THR A 19 -3.13 8.16 -0.32
C THR A 19 -2.71 8.84 0.98
N GLU A 20 -2.85 8.15 2.10
CA GLU A 20 -2.43 8.65 3.40
C GLU A 20 -0.89 8.75 3.44
N LEU A 21 -0.37 9.99 3.47
CA LEU A 21 1.06 10.30 3.54
C LEU A 21 1.48 10.63 4.98
N PRO A 22 2.77 10.56 5.31
CA PRO A 22 3.27 11.06 6.59
C PRO A 22 2.92 12.53 6.76
N ASP A 23 2.68 12.92 8.01
CA ASP A 23 2.25 14.27 8.40
C ASP A 23 0.88 14.72 7.85
N SER A 24 0.17 13.87 7.10
CA SER A 24 -1.21 14.14 6.71
C SER A 24 -2.19 13.92 7.87
N LEU A 25 -3.19 14.80 7.97
CA LEU A 25 -4.30 14.59 8.89
C LEU A 25 -5.19 13.47 8.35
N LEU A 26 -5.57 12.55 9.23
CA LEU A 26 -6.48 11.46 8.92
C LEU A 26 -7.87 11.79 9.45
N ASN A 27 -8.89 11.56 8.62
CA ASN A 27 -10.25 11.46 9.13
C ASN A 27 -10.46 10.09 9.83
N THR A 28 -11.56 9.97 10.57
CA THR A 28 -11.90 8.76 11.32
C THR A 28 -11.93 7.51 10.45
N GLU A 29 -12.50 7.59 9.24
CA GLU A 29 -12.60 6.43 8.34
C GLU A 29 -11.22 5.97 7.84
N GLN A 30 -10.32 6.90 7.55
CA GLN A 30 -8.94 6.58 7.15
C GLN A 30 -8.19 5.91 8.29
N LEU A 31 -8.30 6.46 9.51
CA LEU A 31 -7.69 5.87 10.71
C LEU A 31 -8.25 4.46 10.98
N MET A 32 -9.57 4.28 10.86
CA MET A 32 -10.21 2.97 11.06
C MET A 32 -9.75 1.96 10.02
N ARG A 33 -9.67 2.35 8.74
CA ARG A 33 -9.17 1.49 7.65
C ARG A 33 -7.72 1.06 7.89
N LEU A 34 -6.84 2.00 8.25
CA LEU A 34 -5.44 1.71 8.57
C LEU A 34 -5.34 0.79 9.78
N SER A 35 -6.02 1.14 10.88
CA SER A 35 -6.00 0.35 12.11
C SER A 35 -6.48 -1.07 11.86
N HIS A 36 -7.61 -1.24 11.18
CA HIS A 36 -8.16 -2.56 10.88
C HIS A 36 -7.17 -3.39 10.05
N ARG A 37 -6.61 -2.81 8.97
CA ARG A 37 -5.65 -3.50 8.09
C ARG A 37 -4.45 -4.00 8.86
N TYR A 38 -3.79 -3.12 9.60
CA TYR A 38 -2.49 -3.46 10.21
C TYR A 38 -2.63 -4.24 11.52
N LEU A 39 -3.69 -4.01 12.31
CA LEU A 39 -3.95 -4.83 13.50
C LEU A 39 -4.34 -6.27 13.12
N LEU A 40 -5.14 -6.44 12.06
CA LEU A 40 -5.44 -7.77 11.54
C LEU A 40 -4.19 -8.42 10.97
N GLY A 41 -3.43 -7.69 10.13
CA GLY A 41 -2.18 -8.16 9.55
C GLY A 41 -1.21 -8.65 10.61
N ALA A 42 -0.93 -7.85 11.64
CA ALA A 42 -0.01 -8.18 12.73
C ALA A 42 -0.36 -9.49 13.45
N ARG A 43 -1.66 -9.82 13.59
CA ARG A 43 -2.11 -11.08 14.19
C ARG A 43 -1.85 -12.31 13.30
N LEU A 44 -1.77 -12.11 11.98
CA LEU A 44 -1.67 -13.20 11.00
C LEU A 44 -0.23 -13.52 10.59
N VAL A 45 0.71 -12.61 10.84
CA VAL A 45 2.04 -12.65 10.22
C VAL A 45 3.20 -13.10 11.11
N THR A 46 2.93 -13.46 12.37
CA THR A 46 3.97 -13.81 13.35
C THR A 46 4.93 -14.89 12.84
N ALA A 47 6.23 -14.63 12.95
CA ALA A 47 7.35 -15.47 12.50
C ALA A 47 7.31 -15.86 11.02
N LYS A 48 6.66 -15.06 10.16
CA LYS A 48 6.60 -15.27 8.71
C LYS A 48 7.49 -14.30 7.95
N ARG A 49 7.78 -14.64 6.69
CA ARG A 49 8.32 -13.72 5.68
C ARG A 49 7.13 -13.10 4.97
N VAL A 50 7.03 -11.78 4.96
CA VAL A 50 5.86 -11.03 4.50
C VAL A 50 6.24 -10.09 3.38
N LEU A 51 5.40 -10.08 2.34
CA LEU A 51 5.39 -9.04 1.30
C LEU A 51 4.08 -8.27 1.43
N GLU A 52 4.17 -6.97 1.74
CA GLU A 52 3.02 -6.06 1.66
C GLU A 52 3.00 -5.38 0.30
N VAL A 53 1.91 -5.57 -0.43
CA VAL A 53 1.70 -4.99 -1.77
C VAL A 53 0.73 -3.83 -1.67
N ALA A 54 0.97 -2.77 -2.45
CA ALA A 54 0.22 -1.52 -2.38
C ALA A 54 0.26 -0.92 -0.96
N CYS A 55 1.46 -0.84 -0.40
CA CYS A 55 1.66 -0.39 0.98
C CYS A 55 1.37 1.11 1.20
N GLY A 56 1.14 1.88 0.13
CA GLY A 56 1.09 3.33 0.19
C GLY A 56 2.40 3.88 0.76
N ALA A 57 2.30 4.86 1.65
CA ALA A 57 3.45 5.35 2.41
C ALA A 57 3.91 4.44 3.56
N GLY A 58 3.36 3.23 3.68
CA GLY A 58 3.81 2.24 4.65
C GLY A 58 3.47 2.57 6.11
N ALA A 59 2.40 3.34 6.35
CA ALA A 59 2.06 3.88 7.67
C ALA A 59 1.93 2.84 8.82
N GLY A 60 1.68 1.56 8.51
CA GLY A 60 1.63 0.49 9.50
C GLY A 60 2.68 -0.60 9.35
N LEU A 61 3.68 -0.42 8.48
CA LEU A 61 4.79 -1.38 8.31
C LEU A 61 5.53 -1.61 9.62
N GLY A 62 5.70 -0.57 10.44
CA GLY A 62 6.31 -0.69 11.77
C GLY A 62 5.52 -1.59 12.72
N LEU A 63 4.20 -1.71 12.56
CA LEU A 63 3.38 -2.64 13.34
C LEU A 63 3.58 -4.09 12.87
N LEU A 64 3.66 -4.32 11.56
CA LEU A 64 3.96 -5.65 11.03
C LEU A 64 5.38 -6.11 11.37
N ALA A 65 6.36 -5.19 11.27
CA ALA A 65 7.77 -5.45 11.50
C ALA A 65 8.09 -6.02 12.89
N GLN A 66 7.24 -5.75 13.90
CA GLN A 66 7.45 -6.21 15.27
C GLN A 66 7.43 -7.74 15.43
N SER A 67 6.71 -8.45 14.57
CA SER A 67 6.43 -9.88 14.78
C SER A 67 6.85 -10.77 13.61
N VAL A 68 7.29 -10.20 12.49
CA VAL A 68 7.68 -10.93 11.27
C VAL A 68 9.16 -11.32 11.29
N GLN A 69 9.50 -12.40 10.59
CA GLN A 69 10.89 -12.78 10.36
C GLN A 69 11.57 -11.89 9.33
N GLN A 70 10.83 -11.47 8.31
CA GLN A 70 11.29 -10.59 7.23
C GLN A 70 10.09 -9.82 6.68
N LEU A 71 10.26 -8.53 6.43
CA LEU A 71 9.25 -7.68 5.79
C LEU A 71 9.83 -7.04 4.53
N VAL A 72 9.11 -7.15 3.42
CA VAL A 72 9.31 -6.35 2.21
C VAL A 72 7.99 -5.65 1.91
N ALA A 73 8.07 -4.38 1.50
CA ALA A 73 6.91 -3.60 1.13
C ALA A 73 7.12 -2.98 -0.24
N ALA A 74 6.05 -2.89 -1.02
CA ALA A 74 6.09 -2.29 -2.34
C ALA A 74 4.79 -1.55 -2.65
N ASP A 75 4.91 -0.44 -3.36
CA ASP A 75 3.79 0.29 -3.95
C ASP A 75 4.10 0.57 -5.43
N TYR A 76 3.05 0.65 -6.24
CA TYR A 76 3.17 0.99 -7.65
C TYR A 76 3.67 2.43 -7.83
N SER A 77 3.23 3.35 -6.96
CA SER A 77 3.61 4.75 -7.02
C SER A 77 4.92 4.96 -6.26
N LEU A 78 6.06 4.90 -6.94
CA LEU A 78 7.38 5.12 -6.30
C LEU A 78 7.44 6.38 -5.43
N SER A 79 6.73 7.44 -5.82
CA SER A 79 6.68 8.71 -5.10
C SER A 79 6.02 8.66 -3.72
N VAL A 80 5.27 7.59 -3.39
CA VAL A 80 4.65 7.45 -2.05
C VAL A 80 5.51 6.64 -1.09
N LEU A 81 6.54 5.93 -1.57
CA LEU A 81 7.46 5.17 -0.72
C LEU A 81 8.36 6.12 0.07
N GLN A 82 8.66 5.72 1.31
CA GLN A 82 9.48 6.46 2.30
C GLN A 82 10.77 5.69 2.60
#